data_AF-A0A381UWR6-F1
#
_entry.id   AF-A0A381UWR6-F1
#
_cell.length_a   1.000
_cell.length_b   1.000
_cell.length_c   1.000
_cell.angle_alpha   90.00
_cell.angle_beta   90.00
_cell.angle_gamma   90.00
#
_symmetry.space_group_name_H-M   'P 1'
#
loop_
_entity.id
_entity.type
_entity.pdbx_description
1 polymer ?
#
loop_
_entity_poly.entity_id
_entity_poly.type
_entity_poly.pdbx_seq_one_letter_code
_entity_poly.pdbx_strand_id
1 'polypeptide(L)'
;VLTRRNADGSDSGGTGVKVDSCEISIADARIEGATCESNGFELVDKPNDATRDFYDHAAVLDGYYEECAEIVQENTGASFVAAFDHNIRSALGKEAQRRIKGGQEVQGPAYMAHGDYTLTSAPQRLLDLTKPSSTNDTLRGLLGDKPLLTKDNAEAALAGETRYAIINLWRSIGETPVITDALTLCDGRSVVPEDLVVFEIHYADRIGENYFTLPSEDHRWLTYPAMNQDEALLIKQWDSAGTLAQSSGQHGDGSKNAPCTFSFHTAFTGPKLDSKAPRRESIEVRCVVLYD
;
A
#
# COMPACT_ATOMS: atom_id res chain seq x y z
N VAL A 1 -14.51 10.95 6.77
CA VAL A 1 -15.20 9.65 7.02
C VAL A 1 -14.56 8.97 8.22
N LEU A 2 -15.27 8.15 9.02
CA LEU A 2 -14.68 7.47 10.19
C LEU A 2 -14.93 5.95 10.18
N THR A 3 -13.91 5.14 10.46
CA THR A 3 -14.05 3.75 10.92
C THR A 3 -13.26 3.54 12.21
N ARG A 4 -13.80 2.71 13.11
CA ARG A 4 -13.13 2.34 14.36
C ARG A 4 -12.51 0.95 14.21
N ARG A 5 -11.31 0.76 14.77
CA ARG A 5 -10.71 -0.57 14.94
C ARG A 5 -10.70 -0.97 16.41
N ASN A 6 -10.97 -2.24 16.66
CA ASN A 6 -10.81 -2.83 17.98
C ASN A 6 -9.34 -3.14 18.28
N ALA A 7 -9.04 -3.43 19.55
CA ALA A 7 -7.67 -3.66 20.01
C ALA A 7 -6.96 -4.87 19.38
N ASP A 8 -7.69 -5.76 18.71
CA ASP A 8 -7.19 -6.92 17.97
C ASP A 8 -6.88 -6.63 16.49
N GLY A 9 -7.11 -5.38 16.04
CA GLY A 9 -6.90 -4.93 14.66
C GLY A 9 -8.12 -5.06 13.74
N SER A 10 -9.25 -5.56 14.24
CA SER A 10 -10.48 -5.77 13.46
C SER A 10 -11.34 -4.49 13.35
N ASP A 11 -12.01 -4.26 12.21
CA ASP A 11 -12.91 -3.11 12.03
C ASP A 11 -14.22 -3.30 12.83
N SER A 12 -14.68 -2.25 13.54
CA SER A 12 -15.84 -2.29 14.45
C SER A 12 -17.01 -1.37 14.08
N GLY A 13 -16.97 -0.76 12.89
CA GLY A 13 -18.04 0.05 12.32
C GLY A 13 -17.57 1.43 11.85
N GLY A 14 -18.40 2.15 11.09
CA GLY A 14 -18.05 3.48 10.56
C GLY A 14 -19.24 4.40 10.32
N THR A 15 -18.97 5.71 10.21
CA THR A 15 -19.95 6.78 9.98
C THR A 15 -19.49 7.72 8.85
N GLY A 16 -20.44 8.21 8.05
CA GLY A 16 -20.21 9.34 7.13
C GLY A 16 -19.89 9.03 5.68
N VAL A 17 -20.20 7.83 5.14
CA VAL A 17 -20.12 7.57 3.69
C VAL A 17 -21.45 7.06 3.16
N LYS A 18 -21.91 7.67 2.06
CA LYS A 18 -22.75 6.97 1.09
C LYS A 18 -21.81 6.40 0.04
N VAL A 19 -21.62 5.09 0.06
CA VAL A 19 -20.84 4.40 -0.96
C VAL A 19 -21.75 4.13 -2.16
N ASP A 20 -21.24 4.37 -3.35
CA ASP A 20 -21.89 3.98 -4.61
C ASP A 20 -20.86 3.32 -5.52
N SER A 21 -21.34 2.51 -6.47
CA SER A 21 -20.50 1.90 -7.49
C SER A 21 -20.40 2.80 -8.70
N CYS A 22 -19.19 2.99 -9.22
CA CYS A 22 -18.95 3.65 -10.51
C CYS A 22 -18.35 2.66 -11.51
N GLU A 23 -18.68 2.83 -12.79
CA GLU A 23 -17.96 2.17 -13.87
C GLU A 23 -16.70 2.99 -14.18
N ILE A 24 -15.56 2.30 -14.28
CA ILE A 24 -14.28 2.91 -14.63
C ILE A 24 -13.71 2.23 -15.88
N SER A 25 -13.05 3.02 -16.72
CA SER A 25 -12.26 2.49 -17.83
C SER A 25 -10.89 2.09 -17.30
N ILE A 26 -10.46 0.86 -17.59
CA ILE A 26 -9.18 0.32 -17.13
C ILE A 26 -8.32 -0.01 -18.34
N ALA A 27 -7.11 0.54 -18.37
CA ALA A 27 -6.09 0.22 -19.37
C ALA A 27 -5.14 -0.89 -18.89
N ASP A 28 -4.48 -1.55 -19.84
CA ASP A 28 -3.47 -2.58 -19.55
C ASP A 28 -2.09 -1.91 -19.37
N ALA A 29 -1.59 -1.90 -18.13
CA ALA A 29 -0.30 -1.32 -17.79
C ALA A 29 0.88 -2.10 -18.39
N ARG A 30 0.70 -3.37 -18.81
CA ARG A 30 1.75 -4.13 -19.52
C ARG A 30 1.98 -3.58 -20.94
N ILE A 31 0.96 -2.97 -21.55
CA ILE A 31 1.04 -2.39 -22.89
C ILE A 31 1.60 -0.97 -22.83
N GLU A 32 1.11 -0.17 -21.88
CA GLU A 32 1.45 1.25 -21.83
C GLU A 32 2.73 1.56 -21.06
N GLY A 33 3.08 0.71 -20.10
CA GLY A 33 4.15 0.95 -19.15
C GLY A 33 3.76 1.96 -18.07
N ALA A 34 4.34 1.77 -16.89
CA ALA A 34 4.24 2.69 -15.77
C ALA A 34 5.51 2.56 -14.92
N THR A 35 5.89 3.65 -14.25
CA THR A 35 7.04 3.69 -13.34
C THR A 35 6.62 4.18 -11.98
N CYS A 36 7.33 3.74 -10.95
CA CYS A 36 7.03 4.11 -9.57
C CYS A 36 7.24 5.62 -9.37
N GLU A 37 8.23 6.18 -10.06
CA GLU A 37 8.52 7.62 -10.03
C GLU A 37 7.40 8.45 -10.65
N SER A 38 6.98 8.13 -11.88
CA SER A 38 6.03 8.97 -12.64
C SER A 38 4.57 8.67 -12.32
N ASN A 39 4.18 7.39 -12.31
CA ASN A 39 2.79 6.96 -12.19
C ASN A 39 2.42 6.59 -10.75
N GLY A 40 3.41 6.32 -9.90
CA GLY A 40 3.20 5.84 -8.54
C GLY A 40 3.10 4.34 -8.42
N PHE A 41 3.39 3.60 -9.50
CA PHE A 41 3.48 2.16 -9.45
C PHE A 41 4.32 1.59 -10.58
N GLU A 42 4.88 0.40 -10.35
CA GLU A 42 5.76 -0.27 -11.31
C GLU A 42 5.80 -1.77 -11.08
N LEU A 43 5.65 -2.53 -12.17
CA LEU A 43 5.76 -3.99 -12.16
C LEU A 43 7.21 -4.39 -12.44
N VAL A 44 7.75 -5.28 -11.62
CA VAL A 44 9.11 -5.80 -11.76
C VAL A 44 9.13 -7.32 -11.71
N ASP A 45 9.98 -7.94 -12.53
CA ASP A 45 10.25 -9.37 -12.50
C ASP A 45 11.21 -9.69 -11.35
N LYS A 46 10.67 -10.26 -10.27
CA LYS A 46 11.39 -10.57 -9.04
C LYS A 46 10.88 -11.90 -8.48
N PRO A 47 11.39 -13.05 -8.92
CA PRO A 47 11.01 -14.35 -8.37
C PRO A 47 11.18 -14.42 -6.84
N ASN A 48 10.23 -15.05 -6.15
CA ASN A 48 10.26 -15.28 -4.71
C ASN A 48 10.36 -16.78 -4.40
N ASP A 49 10.79 -17.14 -3.19
CA ASP A 49 10.73 -18.52 -2.71
C ASP A 49 9.27 -19.01 -2.61
N ALA A 50 8.89 -19.90 -3.54
CA ALA A 50 7.56 -20.50 -3.60
C ALA A 50 7.24 -21.42 -2.41
N THR A 51 8.22 -21.79 -1.58
CA THR A 51 8.02 -22.65 -0.40
C THR A 51 7.69 -21.87 0.87
N ARG A 52 7.76 -20.54 0.83
CA ARG A 52 7.50 -19.67 1.98
C ARG A 52 6.03 -19.72 2.39
N ASP A 53 5.78 -19.99 3.68
CA ASP A 53 4.43 -19.92 4.24
C ASP A 53 4.09 -18.46 4.60
N PHE A 54 3.46 -17.76 3.68
CA PHE A 54 3.00 -16.39 3.93
C PHE A 54 1.98 -16.29 5.06
N TYR A 55 1.30 -17.38 5.44
CA TYR A 55 0.34 -17.37 6.54
C TYR A 55 0.97 -17.66 7.92
N ASP A 56 2.31 -17.67 8.01
CA ASP A 56 3.06 -17.66 9.26
C ASP A 56 3.84 -16.34 9.40
N HIS A 57 3.49 -15.57 10.44
CA HIS A 57 4.10 -14.27 10.72
C HIS A 57 5.62 -14.36 10.85
N ALA A 58 6.13 -15.41 11.51
CA ALA A 58 7.56 -15.57 11.69
C ALA A 58 8.26 -15.87 10.36
N ALA A 59 7.63 -16.65 9.46
CA ALA A 59 8.18 -16.96 8.14
C ALA A 59 8.19 -15.75 7.19
N VAL A 60 7.26 -14.81 7.36
CA VAL A 60 7.26 -13.53 6.61
C VAL A 60 8.34 -12.59 7.14
N LEU A 61 8.54 -12.54 8.46
CA LEU A 61 9.61 -11.73 9.03
C LEU A 61 11.01 -12.29 8.73
N ASP A 62 11.12 -13.61 8.55
CA ASP A 62 12.35 -14.30 8.20
C ASP A 62 12.70 -14.13 6.70
N GLY A 63 13.54 -13.14 6.42
CA GLY A 63 14.10 -12.87 5.09
C GLY A 63 13.18 -12.14 4.11
N TYR A 64 11.85 -12.31 4.14
CA TYR A 64 10.98 -11.66 3.13
C TYR A 64 10.92 -10.14 3.30
N TYR A 65 11.00 -9.63 4.53
CA TYR A 65 11.08 -8.18 4.78
C TYR A 65 12.36 -7.57 4.19
N GLU A 66 13.49 -8.27 4.32
CA GLU A 66 14.77 -7.86 3.73
C GLU A 66 14.70 -7.90 2.21
N GLU A 67 14.20 -9.01 1.63
CA GLU A 67 13.98 -9.15 0.19
C GLU A 67 13.10 -8.02 -0.37
N CYS A 68 12.01 -7.65 0.33
CA CYS A 68 11.16 -6.55 -0.09
C CYS A 68 11.89 -5.20 -0.04
N ALA A 69 12.66 -4.96 1.01
CA ALA A 69 13.45 -3.73 1.16
C ALA A 69 14.51 -3.61 0.06
N GLU A 70 15.20 -4.71 -0.27
CA GLU A 70 16.18 -4.76 -1.36
C GLU A 70 15.53 -4.46 -2.72
N ILE A 71 14.40 -5.10 -3.03
CA ILE A 71 13.67 -4.84 -4.28
C ILE A 71 13.26 -3.36 -4.38
N VAL A 72 12.70 -2.79 -3.31
CA VAL A 72 12.31 -1.37 -3.29
C VAL A 72 13.54 -0.48 -3.43
N GLN A 73 14.65 -0.81 -2.75
CA GLN A 73 15.89 -0.02 -2.82
C GLN A 73 16.48 0.00 -4.23
N GLU A 74 16.61 -1.16 -4.87
CA GLU A 74 17.13 -1.29 -6.23
C GLU A 74 16.33 -0.49 -7.26
N ASN A 75 15.00 -0.45 -7.12
CA ASN A 75 14.12 0.23 -8.08
C ASN A 75 13.92 1.72 -7.79
N THR A 76 14.31 2.20 -6.61
CA THR A 76 14.18 3.62 -6.23
C THR A 76 15.50 4.35 -6.20
N GLY A 77 16.62 3.64 -6.09
CA GLY A 77 17.94 4.23 -5.85
C GLY A 77 18.09 4.88 -4.48
N ALA A 78 17.19 4.58 -3.54
CA ALA A 78 17.21 5.11 -2.19
C ALA A 78 18.44 4.64 -1.40
N SER A 79 18.92 5.47 -0.47
CA SER A 79 20.07 5.13 0.36
C SER A 79 19.70 4.26 1.55
N PHE A 80 18.44 4.32 1.99
CA PHE A 80 17.91 3.48 3.04
C PHE A 80 16.48 3.05 2.75
N VAL A 81 16.21 1.75 2.91
CA VAL A 81 14.87 1.18 2.85
C VAL A 81 14.69 0.17 3.98
N ALA A 82 13.52 0.18 4.61
CA ALA A 82 13.15 -0.84 5.57
C ALA A 82 11.67 -1.19 5.51
N ALA A 83 11.36 -2.50 5.44
CA ALA A 83 10.01 -3.01 5.58
C ALA A 83 9.53 -2.87 7.04
N PHE A 84 8.26 -2.49 7.23
CA PHE A 84 7.73 -2.22 8.56
C PHE A 84 6.33 -2.76 8.84
N ASP A 85 5.60 -3.17 7.82
CA ASP A 85 4.29 -3.75 7.99
C ASP A 85 3.87 -4.65 6.84
N HIS A 86 2.95 -5.58 7.07
CA HIS A 86 2.37 -6.36 5.99
C HIS A 86 0.90 -6.72 6.20
N ASN A 87 0.17 -6.84 5.08
CA ASN A 87 -1.19 -7.34 5.04
C ASN A 87 -1.31 -8.51 4.08
N ILE A 88 -2.13 -9.49 4.45
CA ILE A 88 -2.49 -10.61 3.58
C ILE A 88 -3.96 -10.51 3.26
N ARG A 89 -4.28 -10.58 1.97
CA ARG A 89 -5.65 -10.51 1.46
C ARG A 89 -6.00 -11.77 0.68
N SER A 90 -7.08 -12.43 1.08
CA SER A 90 -7.68 -13.60 0.42
C SER A 90 -9.19 -13.60 0.68
N ALA A 91 -10.00 -13.62 -0.38
CA ALA A 91 -11.46 -13.64 -0.23
C ALA A 91 -11.92 -14.90 0.53
N LEU A 92 -11.43 -16.07 0.12
CA LEU A 92 -11.70 -17.35 0.79
C LEU A 92 -11.12 -17.39 2.20
N GLY A 93 -9.92 -16.82 2.40
CA GLY A 93 -9.31 -16.70 3.73
C GLY A 93 -10.18 -15.89 4.69
N LYS A 94 -10.74 -14.76 4.24
CA LYS A 94 -11.67 -13.95 5.03
C LYS A 94 -12.99 -14.67 5.31
N GLU A 95 -13.59 -15.31 4.30
CA GLU A 95 -14.83 -16.09 4.47
C GLU A 95 -14.67 -17.22 5.50
N ALA A 96 -13.50 -17.87 5.50
CA ALA A 96 -13.14 -18.92 6.44
C ALA A 96 -12.64 -18.40 7.80
N GLN A 97 -12.60 -17.08 8.01
CA GLN A 97 -12.03 -16.44 9.22
C GLN A 97 -10.61 -16.91 9.52
N ARG A 98 -9.81 -17.15 8.47
CA ARG A 98 -8.43 -17.61 8.58
C ARG A 98 -7.60 -16.56 9.30
N ARG A 99 -6.71 -17.01 10.18
CA ARG A 99 -5.73 -16.18 10.87
C ARG A 99 -4.33 -16.49 10.39
N ILE A 100 -3.49 -15.46 10.32
CA ILE A 100 -2.05 -15.61 10.18
C ILE A 100 -1.52 -16.13 11.51
N LYS A 101 -0.72 -17.20 11.50
CA LYS A 101 -0.13 -17.74 12.72
C LYS A 101 0.79 -16.67 13.32
N GLY A 102 0.51 -16.28 14.57
CA GLY A 102 1.24 -15.20 15.25
C GLY A 102 0.87 -13.79 14.80
N GLY A 103 -0.19 -13.62 14.00
CA GLY A 103 -0.62 -12.32 13.47
C GLY A 103 -2.13 -12.10 13.46
N GLN A 104 -2.55 -11.19 12.58
CA GLN A 104 -3.92 -10.72 12.41
C GLN A 104 -4.81 -11.69 11.59
N GLU A 105 -6.09 -11.36 11.48
CA GLU A 105 -7.01 -12.03 10.56
C GLU A 105 -6.68 -11.70 9.10
N VAL A 106 -6.89 -12.69 8.24
CA VAL A 106 -6.76 -12.50 6.79
C VAL A 106 -7.87 -11.58 6.31
N GLN A 107 -7.49 -10.52 5.59
CA GLN A 107 -8.43 -9.54 5.08
C GLN A 107 -8.98 -9.95 3.70
N GLY A 108 -10.08 -9.33 3.30
CA GLY A 108 -10.60 -9.46 1.93
C GLY A 108 -9.89 -8.48 0.99
N PRO A 109 -10.07 -8.64 -0.34
CA PRO A 109 -9.78 -7.58 -1.29
C PRO A 109 -10.48 -6.26 -0.90
N ALA A 110 -9.81 -5.13 -1.12
CA ALA A 110 -10.35 -3.81 -0.81
C ALA A 110 -10.99 -3.21 -2.08
N TYR A 111 -12.32 -3.13 -2.11
CA TYR A 111 -13.07 -2.66 -3.29
C TYR A 111 -13.29 -1.14 -3.32
N MET A 112 -12.97 -0.45 -2.23
CA MET A 112 -12.95 1.02 -2.19
C MET A 112 -11.59 1.51 -2.67
N ALA A 113 -11.56 2.40 -3.66
CA ALA A 113 -10.35 3.07 -4.10
C ALA A 113 -9.76 3.90 -2.96
N HIS A 114 -8.51 3.60 -2.57
CA HIS A 114 -7.86 4.22 -1.43
C HIS A 114 -6.35 4.42 -1.63
N GLY A 115 -5.82 5.39 -0.91
CA GLY A 115 -4.39 5.64 -0.72
C GLY A 115 -4.06 5.54 0.76
N ASP A 116 -2.93 4.92 1.10
CA ASP A 116 -2.67 4.54 2.49
C ASP A 116 -2.30 5.70 3.42
N TYR A 117 -1.87 6.83 2.86
CA TYR A 117 -1.43 7.98 3.64
C TYR A 117 -1.96 9.31 3.11
N THR A 118 -2.07 10.26 4.02
CA THR A 118 -2.48 11.65 3.78
C THR A 118 -1.35 12.62 4.08
N LEU A 119 -1.57 13.89 3.75
CA LEU A 119 -0.72 15.01 4.18
C LEU A 119 -0.44 15.01 5.70
N THR A 120 -1.35 14.45 6.50
CA THR A 120 -1.19 14.33 7.95
C THR A 120 -0.55 13.01 8.34
N SER A 121 -1.04 11.89 7.81
CA SER A 121 -0.67 10.57 8.32
C SER A 121 0.68 10.06 7.83
N ALA A 122 1.18 10.50 6.66
CA ALA A 122 2.53 10.14 6.22
C ALA A 122 3.63 10.72 7.13
N PRO A 123 3.66 12.04 7.41
CA PRO A 123 4.57 12.61 8.40
C PRO A 123 4.45 11.96 9.78
N GLN A 124 3.21 11.71 10.24
CA GLN A 124 2.97 11.08 11.53
C GLN A 124 3.50 9.65 11.56
N ARG A 125 3.36 8.89 10.47
CA ARG A 125 3.89 7.52 10.39
C ARG A 125 5.41 7.50 10.48
N LEU A 126 6.09 8.46 9.87
CA LEU A 126 7.55 8.58 9.97
C LEU A 126 7.98 8.79 11.43
N LEU A 127 7.28 9.66 12.17
CA LEU A 127 7.51 9.86 13.61
C LEU A 127 7.22 8.60 14.42
N ASP A 128 6.15 7.87 14.09
CA ASP A 128 5.80 6.63 14.80
C ASP A 128 6.87 5.55 14.64
N LEU A 129 7.54 5.49 13.48
CA LEU A 129 8.65 4.56 13.24
C LEU A 129 9.92 4.89 14.06
N THR A 130 9.99 6.07 14.69
CA THR A 130 11.05 6.43 15.66
C THR A 130 10.74 6.00 17.09
N LYS A 131 9.55 5.45 17.34
CA LYS A 131 9.12 4.94 18.64
C LYS A 131 9.36 3.42 18.71
N PRO A 132 9.50 2.84 19.91
CA PRO A 132 9.47 1.39 20.10
C PRO A 132 8.19 0.78 19.50
N SER A 133 8.31 -0.43 18.96
CA SER A 133 7.18 -1.14 18.36
C SER A 133 6.06 -1.40 19.39
N SER A 134 4.81 -1.17 18.99
CA SER A 134 3.62 -1.44 19.80
C SER A 134 3.19 -2.90 19.66
N THR A 135 2.16 -3.32 20.41
CA THR A 135 1.60 -4.68 20.32
C THR A 135 1.01 -5.00 18.95
N ASN A 136 0.59 -3.99 18.19
CA ASN A 136 -0.04 -4.16 16.87
C ASN A 136 0.96 -4.05 15.72
N ASP A 137 2.23 -3.71 15.99
CA ASP A 137 3.24 -3.60 14.94
C ASP A 137 3.85 -4.97 14.66
N THR A 138 3.72 -5.40 13.39
CA THR A 138 4.27 -6.65 12.88
C THR A 138 5.76 -6.81 13.14
N LEU A 139 6.51 -5.70 13.16
CA LEU A 139 7.95 -5.64 13.44
C LEU A 139 8.37 -6.01 14.87
N ARG A 140 7.44 -6.10 15.83
CA ARG A 140 7.82 -6.33 17.24
C ARG A 140 8.64 -7.59 17.43
N GLY A 141 8.37 -8.64 16.64
CA GLY A 141 9.15 -9.88 16.66
C GLY A 141 10.62 -9.72 16.24
N LEU A 142 10.93 -8.73 15.39
CA LEU A 142 12.30 -8.45 14.91
C LEU A 142 13.01 -7.41 15.76
N LEU A 143 12.34 -6.31 16.09
CA LEU A 143 12.99 -5.14 16.71
C LEU A 143 12.90 -5.11 18.24
N GLY A 144 11.93 -5.80 18.83
CA GLY A 144 11.59 -5.63 20.24
C GLY A 144 11.30 -4.14 20.55
N ASP A 145 12.01 -3.59 21.53
CA ASP A 145 11.82 -2.19 21.97
C ASP A 145 12.64 -1.18 21.15
N LYS A 146 13.39 -1.62 20.13
CA LYS A 146 14.16 -0.71 19.28
C LYS A 146 13.26 -0.05 18.23
N PRO A 147 13.43 1.26 17.96
CA PRO A 147 12.74 1.90 16.85
C PRO A 147 13.35 1.45 15.51
N LEU A 148 12.56 1.55 14.44
CA LEU A 148 13.02 1.26 13.09
C LEU A 148 13.87 2.40 12.52
N LEU A 149 13.47 3.64 12.80
CA LEU A 149 14.16 4.85 12.38
C LEU A 149 14.78 5.57 13.57
N THR A 150 15.88 6.29 13.33
CA THR A 150 16.38 7.26 14.31
C THR A 150 15.52 8.53 14.27
N LYS A 151 15.54 9.30 15.36
CA LYS A 151 14.87 10.62 15.39
C LYS A 151 15.46 11.56 14.35
N ASP A 152 16.79 11.59 14.23
CA ASP A 152 17.50 12.43 13.28
C ASP A 152 17.06 12.15 11.83
N ASN A 153 16.85 10.88 11.45
CA ASN A 153 16.33 10.54 10.13
C ASN A 153 14.94 11.13 9.88
N ALA A 154 14.03 11.00 10.85
CA ALA A 154 12.69 11.53 10.71
C ALA A 154 12.67 13.07 10.72
N GLU A 155 13.47 13.70 11.59
CA GLU A 155 13.56 15.16 11.69
C GLU A 155 14.12 15.78 10.40
N ALA A 156 15.20 15.23 9.83
CA ALA A 156 15.75 15.68 8.54
C ALA A 156 14.73 15.54 7.40
N ALA A 157 14.03 14.42 7.34
CA ALA A 157 13.00 14.18 6.33
C ALA A 157 11.79 15.12 6.45
N LEU A 158 11.34 15.40 7.68
CA LEU A 158 10.23 16.33 7.95
C LEU A 158 10.62 17.80 7.77
N ALA A 159 11.90 18.14 7.96
CA ALA A 159 12.45 19.45 7.65
C ALA A 159 12.63 19.68 6.14
N GLY A 160 12.46 18.64 5.31
CA GLY A 160 12.66 18.68 3.87
C GLY A 160 14.14 18.64 3.46
N GLU A 161 15.04 18.29 4.39
CA GLU A 161 16.47 18.08 4.11
C GLU A 161 16.70 16.75 3.38
N THR A 162 15.79 15.78 3.59
CA THR A 162 15.82 14.45 2.97
C THR A 162 14.46 14.14 2.36
N ARG A 163 14.43 13.70 1.09
CA ARG A 163 13.21 13.12 0.50
C ARG A 163 12.91 11.79 1.19
N TYR A 164 11.64 11.52 1.46
CA TYR A 164 11.19 10.22 1.97
C TYR A 164 9.96 9.75 1.22
N ALA A 165 9.78 8.43 1.15
CA ALA A 165 8.61 7.80 0.57
C ALA A 165 8.13 6.63 1.44
N ILE A 166 6.90 6.23 1.22
CA ILE A 166 6.34 4.96 1.70
C ILE A 166 5.87 4.20 0.48
N ILE A 167 6.46 3.03 0.25
CA ILE A 167 6.20 2.21 -0.94
C ILE A 167 5.80 0.82 -0.48
N ASN A 168 4.66 0.37 -0.97
CA ASN A 168 4.20 -0.99 -0.77
C ASN A 168 4.78 -1.87 -1.89
N LEU A 169 5.31 -3.04 -1.52
CA LEU A 169 5.55 -4.14 -2.44
C LEU A 169 4.37 -5.10 -2.35
N TRP A 170 3.60 -5.18 -3.41
CA TRP A 170 2.47 -6.08 -3.56
C TRP A 170 2.87 -7.30 -4.39
N ARG A 171 2.47 -8.50 -3.96
CA ARG A 171 2.77 -9.75 -4.65
C ARG A 171 1.59 -10.71 -4.60
N SER A 172 1.35 -11.41 -5.72
CA SER A 172 0.47 -12.58 -5.73
C SER A 172 1.13 -13.74 -5.00
N ILE A 173 0.42 -14.37 -4.07
CA ILE A 173 0.91 -15.56 -3.34
C ILE A 173 0.08 -16.81 -3.66
N GLY A 174 -0.90 -16.71 -4.57
CA GLY A 174 -1.68 -17.85 -5.04
C GLY A 174 -0.96 -18.66 -6.12
N GLU A 175 -1.28 -19.95 -6.22
CA GLU A 175 -0.67 -20.88 -7.20
C GLU A 175 -1.00 -20.54 -8.66
N THR A 176 -2.10 -19.83 -8.89
CA THR A 176 -2.54 -19.41 -10.23
C THR A 176 -2.39 -17.90 -10.41
N PRO A 177 -2.13 -17.43 -11.64
CA PRO A 177 -2.17 -16.00 -11.94
C PRO A 177 -3.47 -15.34 -11.49
N VAL A 178 -3.40 -14.06 -11.15
CA VAL A 178 -4.54 -13.30 -10.65
C VAL A 178 -5.57 -13.09 -11.75
N ILE A 179 -6.75 -13.67 -11.56
CA ILE A 179 -7.88 -13.62 -12.51
C ILE A 179 -9.04 -12.80 -11.94
N THR A 180 -9.39 -12.98 -10.66
CA THR A 180 -10.44 -12.21 -10.00
C THR A 180 -9.84 -11.18 -9.06
N ASP A 181 -10.59 -10.10 -8.80
CA ASP A 181 -10.21 -9.09 -7.80
C ASP A 181 -8.83 -8.48 -8.11
N ALA A 182 -8.50 -8.33 -9.39
CA ALA A 182 -7.19 -7.83 -9.84
C ALA A 182 -6.91 -6.46 -9.23
N LEU A 183 -5.63 -6.18 -8.96
CA LEU A 183 -5.26 -4.87 -8.45
C LEU A 183 -5.35 -3.85 -9.59
N THR A 184 -6.08 -2.77 -9.33
CA THR A 184 -6.29 -1.66 -10.25
C THR A 184 -5.81 -0.38 -9.59
N LEU A 185 -5.02 0.38 -10.34
CA LEU A 185 -4.13 1.42 -9.87
C LEU A 185 -4.48 2.70 -10.64
N CYS A 186 -4.60 3.82 -9.94
CA CYS A 186 -4.77 5.12 -10.59
C CYS A 186 -3.40 5.69 -10.92
N ASP A 187 -3.21 6.17 -12.15
CA ASP A 187 -2.03 6.96 -12.51
C ASP A 187 -2.00 8.20 -11.62
N GLY A 188 -1.00 8.30 -10.72
CA GLY A 188 -0.89 9.37 -9.74
C GLY A 188 -0.95 10.77 -10.37
N ARG A 189 -0.48 10.91 -11.62
CA ARG A 189 -0.50 12.17 -12.37
C ARG A 189 -1.89 12.62 -12.80
N SER A 190 -2.86 11.71 -12.75
CA SER A 190 -4.26 11.96 -13.08
C SER A 190 -5.12 12.18 -11.83
N VAL A 191 -4.55 12.05 -10.63
CA VAL A 191 -5.27 12.28 -9.38
C VAL A 191 -5.60 13.76 -9.24
N VAL A 192 -6.89 14.03 -9.08
CA VAL A 192 -7.44 15.38 -8.88
C VAL A 192 -7.53 15.65 -7.36
N PRO A 193 -6.85 16.69 -6.83
CA PRO A 193 -6.85 16.98 -5.39
C PRO A 193 -8.24 17.22 -4.79
N GLU A 194 -9.16 17.78 -5.56
CA GLU A 194 -10.53 18.07 -5.14
C GLU A 194 -11.37 16.81 -4.89
N ASP A 195 -10.96 15.67 -5.45
CA ASP A 195 -11.64 14.38 -5.28
C ASP A 195 -11.15 13.63 -4.03
N LEU A 196 -10.17 14.17 -3.29
CA LEU A 196 -9.62 13.53 -2.10
C LEU A 196 -10.56 13.63 -0.92
N VAL A 197 -10.92 12.48 -0.35
CA VAL A 197 -11.75 12.40 0.85
C VAL A 197 -10.94 11.77 1.97
N VAL A 198 -10.64 12.56 3.02
CA VAL A 198 -9.94 12.05 4.20
C VAL A 198 -10.85 11.09 4.98
N PHE A 199 -10.29 9.94 5.29
CA PHE A 199 -10.89 8.92 6.11
C PHE A 199 -10.00 8.61 7.30
N GLU A 200 -10.54 8.76 8.50
CA GLU A 200 -9.85 8.46 9.74
C GLU A 200 -10.10 7.01 10.17
N ILE A 201 -9.02 6.34 10.59
CA ILE A 201 -9.03 5.04 11.25
C ILE A 201 -8.64 5.26 12.71
N HIS A 202 -9.59 5.08 13.63
CA HIS A 202 -9.33 5.22 15.06
C HIS A 202 -8.87 3.89 15.63
N TYR A 203 -7.59 3.80 15.96
CA TYR A 203 -6.99 2.73 16.76
C TYR A 203 -7.10 3.08 18.25
N ALA A 204 -6.82 2.11 19.12
CA ALA A 204 -6.85 2.32 20.57
C ALA A 204 -5.81 3.36 21.05
N ASP A 205 -4.71 3.51 20.31
CA ASP A 205 -3.52 4.28 20.68
C ASP A 205 -3.18 5.41 19.70
N ARG A 206 -3.82 5.46 18.51
CA ARG A 206 -3.58 6.48 17.49
C ARG A 206 -4.77 6.69 16.56
N ILE A 207 -4.76 7.80 15.84
CA ILE A 207 -5.62 8.04 14.69
C ILE A 207 -4.74 7.89 13.44
N GLY A 208 -5.06 6.92 12.59
CA GLY A 208 -4.53 6.84 11.23
C GLY A 208 -5.44 7.59 10.27
N GLU A 209 -4.91 7.98 9.11
CA GLU A 209 -5.71 8.56 8.03
C GLU A 209 -5.32 7.95 6.69
N ASN A 210 -6.31 7.71 5.86
CA ASN A 210 -6.18 7.30 4.46
C ASN A 210 -6.94 8.31 3.59
N TYR A 211 -6.64 8.30 2.29
CA TYR A 211 -7.52 8.91 1.30
C TYR A 211 -8.47 7.87 0.72
N PHE A 212 -9.74 8.22 0.61
CA PHE A 212 -10.62 7.74 -0.46
C PHE A 212 -10.66 8.75 -1.60
N THR A 213 -11.25 8.36 -2.71
CA THR A 213 -11.45 9.24 -3.85
C THR A 213 -12.91 9.26 -4.30
N LEU A 214 -13.40 10.44 -4.70
CA LEU A 214 -14.65 10.58 -5.44
C LEU A 214 -14.47 10.06 -6.88
N PRO A 215 -15.54 9.58 -7.54
CA PRO A 215 -15.48 9.24 -8.95
C PRO A 215 -15.10 10.45 -9.80
N SER A 216 -14.18 10.26 -10.73
CA SER A 216 -13.66 11.32 -11.61
C SER A 216 -13.44 10.78 -13.01
N GLU A 217 -13.83 11.55 -14.03
CA GLU A 217 -13.53 11.22 -15.44
C GLU A 217 -12.06 11.47 -15.79
N ASP A 218 -11.37 12.29 -14.99
CA ASP A 218 -9.95 12.61 -15.18
C ASP A 218 -9.04 11.51 -14.65
N HIS A 219 -9.49 10.71 -13.67
CA HIS A 219 -8.68 9.64 -13.10
C HIS A 219 -8.49 8.52 -14.12
N ARG A 220 -7.24 8.18 -14.36
CA ARG A 220 -6.83 7.15 -15.30
C ARG A 220 -6.45 5.88 -14.57
N TRP A 221 -7.22 4.82 -14.78
CA TRP A 221 -7.03 3.54 -14.09
C TRP A 221 -6.32 2.54 -14.99
N LEU A 222 -5.38 1.81 -14.41
CA LEU A 222 -4.63 0.75 -15.07
C LEU A 222 -4.61 -0.52 -14.22
N THR A 223 -4.43 -1.67 -14.85
CA THR A 223 -4.20 -2.95 -14.17
C THR A 223 -3.09 -3.71 -14.88
N TYR A 224 -2.46 -4.66 -14.18
CA TYR A 224 -1.58 -5.65 -14.77
C TYR A 224 -2.33 -6.99 -14.82
N PRO A 225 -2.87 -7.41 -15.98
CA PRO A 225 -3.59 -8.66 -16.09
C PRO A 225 -2.71 -9.86 -15.75
N ALA A 226 -3.29 -10.89 -15.13
CA ALA A 226 -2.66 -12.19 -14.90
C ALA A 226 -1.30 -12.10 -14.18
N MET A 227 -1.17 -11.22 -13.19
CA MET A 227 0.03 -11.19 -12.34
C MET A 227 0.25 -12.54 -11.66
N ASN A 228 1.49 -13.02 -11.65
CA ASN A 228 1.89 -14.29 -11.05
C ASN A 228 2.85 -14.09 -9.86
N GLN A 229 3.32 -15.18 -9.26
CA GLN A 229 4.17 -15.13 -8.05
C GLN A 229 5.59 -14.62 -8.31
N ASP A 230 6.07 -14.67 -9.55
CA ASP A 230 7.41 -14.20 -9.94
C ASP A 230 7.48 -12.69 -10.18
N GLU A 231 6.34 -12.00 -10.07
CA GLU A 231 6.22 -10.57 -10.28
C GLU A 231 5.94 -9.85 -8.96
N ALA A 232 6.59 -8.69 -8.76
CA ALA A 232 6.31 -7.78 -7.67
C ALA A 232 5.83 -6.44 -8.23
N LEU A 233 4.84 -5.85 -7.59
CA LEU A 233 4.31 -4.54 -7.95
C LEU A 233 4.63 -3.54 -6.86
N LEU A 234 5.42 -2.54 -7.19
CA LEU A 234 5.66 -1.39 -6.34
C LEU A 234 4.47 -0.44 -6.43
N ILE A 235 3.98 0.04 -5.30
CA ILE A 235 2.86 0.97 -5.21
C ILE A 235 3.24 2.06 -4.22
N LYS A 236 3.43 3.27 -4.73
CA LYS A 236 3.73 4.44 -3.94
C LYS A 236 2.51 4.86 -3.14
N GLN A 237 2.64 4.82 -1.82
CA GLN A 237 1.61 5.27 -0.89
C GLN A 237 1.86 6.71 -0.41
N TRP A 238 3.12 7.14 -0.44
CA TRP A 238 3.53 8.52 -0.18
C TRP A 238 4.90 8.80 -0.75
N ASP A 239 5.15 10.04 -1.16
CA ASP A 239 6.45 10.55 -1.54
C ASP A 239 6.50 12.05 -1.27
N SER A 240 7.41 12.46 -0.39
CA SER A 240 7.47 13.83 0.07
C SER A 240 7.84 14.81 -1.03
N ALA A 241 8.50 14.37 -2.11
CA ALA A 241 8.89 15.23 -3.22
C ALA A 241 7.81 15.41 -4.29
N GLY A 242 6.67 14.72 -4.18
CA GLY A 242 5.58 14.85 -5.12
C GLY A 242 4.92 16.23 -5.08
N THR A 243 4.39 16.70 -6.21
CA THR A 243 3.79 18.05 -6.32
C THR A 243 2.62 18.21 -5.35
N LEU A 244 1.80 17.17 -5.17
CA LEU A 244 0.68 17.20 -4.24
C LEU A 244 1.16 17.35 -2.79
N ALA A 245 2.17 16.58 -2.37
CA ALA A 245 2.78 16.74 -1.05
C ALA A 245 3.39 18.15 -0.87
N GLN A 246 4.22 18.60 -1.81
CA GLN A 246 4.93 19.88 -1.74
C GLN A 246 4.00 21.10 -1.76
N SER A 247 2.85 20.98 -2.43
CA SER A 247 1.84 22.03 -2.49
C SER A 247 0.80 21.96 -1.38
N SER A 248 0.94 21.04 -0.42
CA SER A 248 -0.07 20.79 0.63
C SER A 248 -1.47 20.54 0.04
N GLY A 249 -1.54 19.74 -1.02
CA GLY A 249 -2.79 19.36 -1.67
C GLY A 249 -3.41 20.43 -2.58
N GLN A 250 -2.73 21.55 -2.84
CA GLN A 250 -3.26 22.60 -3.73
C GLN A 250 -3.11 22.26 -5.22
N HIS A 251 -2.19 21.38 -5.57
CA HIS A 251 -1.91 20.98 -6.95
C HIS A 251 -1.81 19.46 -7.06
N GLY A 252 -2.35 18.91 -8.15
CA GLY A 252 -2.17 17.50 -8.48
C GLY A 252 -0.72 17.19 -8.89
N ASP A 253 -0.42 15.90 -8.99
CA ASP A 253 0.86 15.44 -9.55
C ASP A 253 0.89 15.60 -11.09
N GLY A 254 1.96 15.12 -11.74
CA GLY A 254 2.10 15.20 -13.20
C GLY A 254 3.09 16.26 -13.71
N SER A 255 3.78 16.95 -12.80
CA SER A 255 4.98 17.71 -13.13
C SER A 255 6.03 16.79 -13.75
N LYS A 256 6.70 17.23 -14.82
CA LYS A 256 7.79 16.47 -15.45
C LYS A 256 9.04 16.38 -14.57
N ASN A 257 9.17 17.26 -13.58
CA ASN A 257 10.37 17.42 -12.76
C ASN A 257 10.15 16.98 -11.31
N ALA A 258 9.04 16.31 -11.02
CA ALA A 258 8.74 15.80 -9.69
C ALA A 258 8.13 14.39 -9.81
N PRO A 259 8.37 13.51 -8.82
CA PRO A 259 7.64 12.25 -8.74
C PRO A 259 6.15 12.51 -8.53
N CYS A 260 5.32 11.48 -8.72
CA CYS A 260 4.00 11.51 -8.09
C CYS A 260 4.12 11.29 -6.57
N THR A 261 3.12 11.75 -5.85
CA THR A 261 3.02 11.63 -4.39
C THR A 261 2.53 10.24 -3.99
N PHE A 262 1.50 9.72 -4.67
CA PHE A 262 0.95 8.39 -4.40
C PHE A 262 0.15 7.87 -5.59
N SER A 263 -0.31 6.61 -5.50
CA SER A 263 -1.28 6.02 -6.41
C SER A 263 -2.45 5.42 -5.63
N PHE A 264 -3.68 5.81 -6.01
CA PHE A 264 -4.87 5.12 -5.53
C PHE A 264 -4.89 3.68 -6.03
N HIS A 265 -5.33 2.76 -5.18
CA HIS A 265 -5.47 1.37 -5.58
C HIS A 265 -6.76 0.75 -5.04
N THR A 266 -7.26 -0.24 -5.78
CA THR A 266 -8.48 -1.00 -5.45
C THR A 266 -8.41 -2.40 -6.02
N ALA A 267 -9.19 -3.32 -5.47
CA ALA A 267 -9.52 -4.58 -6.10
C ALA A 267 -10.66 -4.32 -7.10
N PHE A 268 -10.41 -4.61 -8.37
CA PHE A 268 -11.43 -4.52 -9.40
C PHE A 268 -11.98 -5.90 -9.76
N THR A 269 -13.29 -5.92 -9.98
CA THR A 269 -14.03 -7.10 -10.40
C THR A 269 -14.64 -6.83 -11.76
N GLY A 270 -14.26 -7.63 -12.76
CA GLY A 270 -14.89 -7.57 -14.08
C GLY A 270 -16.40 -7.90 -14.02
N PRO A 271 -17.19 -7.48 -15.02
CA PRO A 271 -18.65 -7.57 -15.00
C PRO A 271 -19.21 -9.00 -14.96
N LYS A 272 -18.39 -10.03 -15.14
CA LYS A 272 -18.76 -11.44 -14.98
C LYS A 272 -17.67 -12.18 -14.22
N LEU A 273 -17.84 -12.32 -12.91
CA LEU A 273 -17.09 -13.30 -12.12
C LEU A 273 -17.62 -14.70 -12.46
N ASP A 274 -16.77 -15.53 -13.06
CA ASP A 274 -16.99 -16.97 -12.99
C ASP A 274 -16.84 -17.39 -11.52
N SER A 275 -17.88 -17.98 -10.94
CA SER A 275 -17.87 -18.44 -9.54
C SER A 275 -16.83 -19.54 -9.29
N LYS A 276 -16.31 -20.16 -10.36
CA LYS A 276 -15.23 -21.16 -10.31
C LYS A 276 -13.84 -20.57 -10.54
N ALA A 277 -13.73 -19.28 -10.90
CA ALA A 277 -12.42 -18.68 -11.10
C ALA A 277 -11.60 -18.68 -9.80
N PRO A 278 -10.30 -18.99 -9.85
CA PRO A 278 -9.42 -18.90 -8.69
C PRO A 278 -9.49 -17.51 -8.07
N ARG A 279 -9.60 -17.47 -6.74
CA ARG A 279 -9.64 -16.22 -5.98
C ARG A 279 -8.22 -15.75 -5.70
N ARG A 280 -8.01 -14.44 -5.83
CA ARG A 280 -6.73 -13.80 -5.53
C ARG A 280 -6.33 -14.03 -4.08
N GLU A 281 -5.09 -14.45 -3.90
CA GLU A 281 -4.36 -14.40 -2.64
C GLU A 281 -3.13 -13.53 -2.84
N SER A 282 -2.93 -12.55 -1.96
CA SER A 282 -1.86 -11.57 -2.12
C SER A 282 -1.29 -11.14 -0.78
N ILE A 283 -0.01 -10.81 -0.77
CA ILE A 283 0.65 -10.09 0.32
C ILE A 283 1.02 -8.68 -0.14
N GLU A 284 0.97 -7.74 0.78
CA GLU A 284 1.48 -6.39 0.62
C GLU A 284 2.42 -6.09 1.79
N VAL A 285 3.65 -5.70 1.50
CA VAL A 285 4.66 -5.29 2.50
C VAL A 285 4.94 -3.81 2.34
N ARG A 286 4.80 -3.03 3.41
CA ARG A 286 5.05 -1.58 3.43
C ARG A 286 6.51 -1.32 3.77
N CYS A 287 7.17 -0.51 2.96
CA CYS A 287 8.55 -0.09 3.17
C CYS A 287 8.62 1.43 3.36
N VAL A 288 9.40 1.87 4.35
CA VAL A 288 9.83 3.26 4.45
C VAL A 288 11.11 3.44 3.64
N VAL A 289 11.20 4.55 2.93
CA VAL A 289 12.27 4.86 1.98
C VAL A 289 12.82 6.23 2.32
N LEU A 290 14.13 6.34 2.50
CA LEU A 290 14.86 7.61 2.66
C LEU A 290 15.86 7.74 1.51
N TYR A 291 15.88 8.90 0.87
CA TYR A 291 16.79 9.23 -0.21
C TYR A 291 17.96 10.08 0.32
N ASP A 292 19.09 10.10 -0.38
CA ASP A 292 20.20 11.03 -0.10
C ASP A 292 20.00 12.40 -0.77
#